data_AF-K3YR80-F1
#
_entry.id   AF-K3YR80-F1
#
_cell.length_a   1.000
_cell.length_b   1.000
_cell.length_c   1.000
_cell.angle_alpha   90.00
_cell.angle_beta   90.00
_cell.angle_gamma   90.00
#
_symmetry.space_group_name_H-M   'P 1'
#
loop_
_entity.id
_entity.type
_entity.pdbx_description
1 polymer ?
#
loop_
_entity_poly.entity_id
_entity_poly.type
_entity_poly.pdbx_seq_one_letter_code
_entity_poly.pdbx_strand_id
1 'polypeptide(L)'
;MEQQAYITAAIGLCLEKLTKKELETTKDVLNSILQGVSCRLESPIDLVRKMASAVALTFSKVVDPKNPLYLDDNCCENVDWEFGVLSPKEIKAPLHVVESKNKPKSRENKSNAGEKKAKAVKQDVPDVKPKIVEIKSIDHDQISDTVTNEQFEGEECDEESMNIDAHSDSSLEPYDLSDDDTDLQKKFSHLSDIAAALRKPDDPDGVENALSSAEKLVRASPDELRHNSGDLVRALVHVRCSDLAMEGEEDSAEEKRQKALVALLVTCPFESLDVMTKLLYSSSVDISQRILIIDVMTEAAQELAETKIVKTEQRHGNLITDSSPSWLVPSNRGPPGAGPWREVSEPGTPLSWSHRYEREVPSRSGQVKSGKSRKWGLGKAKDLQVEWSKNRFPLYAAAFMLPVMQGYDKRSHGVDLLNRDFVVLGKLIYMLGVCMKCMAMHPEASALAPALLDMIRSRDVSQHAEAYVRRSVLFAASCILISLHPSYVASSLIEGNQDISTGLEWIRTWALQVAEADPDTECTSMAMTCLRLHSEMALQTSRALESADHSKTGRALPTKLDSIIIPFGNM
;
A
#
# COMPACT_ATOMS: atom_id res chain seq x y z
N MET A 1 2.99 -11.95 16.93
CA MET A 1 1.63 -11.78 17.49
C MET A 1 0.61 -12.59 16.72
N GLU A 2 0.51 -12.44 15.40
CA GLU A 2 -0.38 -13.25 14.52
C GLU A 2 -0.25 -14.76 14.75
N GLN A 3 0.98 -15.30 14.75
CA GLN A 3 1.20 -16.73 15.01
C GLN A 3 0.72 -17.17 16.41
N GLN A 4 0.83 -16.31 17.43
CA GLN A 4 0.35 -16.63 18.78
C GLN A 4 -1.19 -16.60 18.85
N ALA A 5 -1.83 -15.67 18.12
CA ALA A 5 -3.29 -15.61 17.99
C ALA A 5 -3.82 -16.86 17.29
N TYR A 6 -3.22 -17.24 16.16
CA TYR A 6 -3.58 -18.45 15.42
C TYR A 6 -3.48 -19.72 16.27
N ILE A 7 -2.35 -19.91 16.97
CA ILE A 7 -2.16 -21.08 17.84
C ILE A 7 -3.15 -21.06 19.02
N THR A 8 -3.44 -19.88 19.60
CA THR A 8 -4.42 -19.77 20.69
C THR A 8 -5.82 -20.13 20.21
N ALA A 9 -6.23 -19.65 19.03
CA ALA A 9 -7.51 -19.97 18.42
C ALA A 9 -7.63 -21.47 18.13
N ALA A 10 -6.60 -22.08 17.54
CA ALA A 10 -6.58 -23.51 17.26
C ALA A 10 -6.71 -24.35 18.55
N ILE A 11 -5.95 -24.01 19.61
CA ILE A 11 -6.05 -24.68 20.91
C ILE A 11 -7.43 -24.48 21.52
N GLY A 12 -7.98 -23.27 21.44
CA GLY A 12 -9.31 -22.92 21.92
C GLY A 12 -10.42 -23.76 21.29
N LEU A 13 -10.44 -23.86 19.96
CA LEU A 13 -11.38 -24.67 19.20
C LEU A 13 -11.22 -26.17 19.49
N CYS A 14 -10.00 -26.65 19.66
CA CYS A 14 -9.77 -28.03 20.08
C CYS A 14 -10.33 -28.29 21.49
N LEU A 15 -10.17 -27.34 22.42
CA LEU A 15 -10.70 -27.48 23.79
C LEU A 15 -12.22 -27.54 23.83
N GLU A 16 -12.92 -26.77 23.00
CA GLU A 16 -14.39 -26.83 22.91
C GLU A 16 -14.93 -28.19 22.46
N LYS A 17 -14.14 -28.96 21.72
CA LYS A 17 -14.52 -30.30 21.23
C LYS A 17 -14.10 -31.43 22.16
N LEU A 18 -13.27 -31.16 23.17
CA LEU A 18 -12.77 -32.18 24.09
C LEU A 18 -13.75 -32.45 25.23
N THR A 19 -13.91 -33.71 25.59
CA THR A 19 -14.66 -34.09 26.79
C THR A 19 -13.74 -34.16 28.01
N LYS A 20 -14.33 -33.97 29.21
CA LYS A 20 -13.60 -34.04 30.48
C LYS A 20 -12.78 -35.34 30.65
N LYS A 21 -13.32 -36.47 30.18
CA LYS A 21 -12.65 -37.78 30.26
C LYS A 21 -11.40 -37.83 29.40
N GLU A 22 -11.46 -37.27 28.19
CA GLU A 22 -10.32 -37.23 27.27
C GLU A 22 -9.21 -36.33 27.80
N LEU A 23 -9.59 -35.17 28.35
CA LEU A 23 -8.67 -34.22 28.96
C LEU A 23 -7.92 -34.79 30.17
N GLU A 24 -8.59 -35.60 31.00
CA GLU A 24 -8.00 -36.29 32.14
C GLU A 24 -7.13 -37.50 31.74
N THR A 25 -7.44 -38.16 30.60
CA THR A 25 -6.63 -39.28 30.08
C THR A 25 -5.33 -38.83 29.44
N THR A 26 -5.28 -37.64 28.86
CA THR A 26 -4.07 -37.05 28.30
C THR A 26 -3.17 -36.50 29.40
N LYS A 27 -2.15 -37.28 29.78
CA LYS A 27 -1.13 -36.85 30.74
C LYS A 27 -0.46 -35.55 30.28
N ASP A 28 -0.18 -34.66 31.23
CA ASP A 28 0.57 -33.40 31.08
C ASP A 28 -0.10 -32.23 30.32
N VAL A 29 -1.17 -32.48 29.54
CA VAL A 29 -1.89 -31.42 28.80
C VAL A 29 -2.55 -30.41 29.75
N LEU A 30 -3.22 -30.92 30.79
CA LEU A 30 -3.85 -30.11 31.84
C LEU A 30 -2.88 -29.11 32.48
N ASN A 31 -1.73 -29.63 32.94
CA ASN A 31 -0.72 -28.83 33.63
C ASN A 31 -0.07 -27.82 32.68
N SER A 32 0.13 -28.19 31.42
CA SER A 32 0.71 -27.33 30.40
C SER A 32 -0.22 -26.16 30.02
N ILE A 33 -1.53 -26.40 29.93
CA ILE A 33 -2.53 -25.35 29.66
C ILE A 33 -2.61 -24.38 30.85
N LEU A 34 -2.72 -24.89 32.08
CA LEU A 34 -2.79 -24.04 33.27
C LEU A 34 -1.52 -23.20 33.46
N GLN A 35 -0.34 -23.80 33.25
CA GLN A 35 0.93 -23.08 33.30
C GLN A 35 1.01 -22.02 32.19
N GLY A 36 0.58 -22.36 30.97
CA GLY A 36 0.57 -21.45 29.82
C GLY A 36 -0.38 -20.27 30.00
N VAL A 37 -1.57 -20.49 30.55
CA VAL A 37 -2.54 -19.43 30.88
C VAL A 37 -1.98 -18.53 31.97
N SER A 38 -1.44 -19.09 33.06
CA SER A 38 -0.86 -18.31 34.16
C SER A 38 0.27 -17.39 33.69
N CYS A 39 1.23 -17.91 32.92
CA CYS A 39 2.33 -17.11 32.37
C CYS A 39 1.86 -16.01 31.41
N ARG A 40 0.72 -16.19 30.72
CA ARG A 40 0.20 -15.22 29.76
C ARG A 40 -0.70 -14.16 30.40
N LEU A 41 -1.36 -14.47 31.52
CA LEU A 41 -2.12 -13.51 32.32
C LEU A 41 -1.21 -12.46 32.97
N GLU A 42 0.03 -12.81 33.31
CA GLU A 42 1.03 -11.87 33.83
C GLU A 42 1.68 -10.98 32.74
N SER A 43 1.28 -11.14 31.46
CA SER A 43 1.85 -10.38 30.36
C SER A 43 1.45 -8.89 30.39
N PRO A 44 2.37 -7.95 30.11
CA PRO A 44 2.03 -6.53 29.99
C PRO A 44 1.20 -6.22 28.74
N ILE A 45 0.99 -7.18 27.82
CA ILE A 45 0.24 -6.99 26.58
C ILE A 45 -1.22 -7.42 26.78
N ASP A 46 -2.15 -6.46 26.64
CA ASP A 46 -3.58 -6.68 26.87
C ASP A 46 -4.18 -7.79 25.98
N LEU A 47 -3.77 -7.85 24.71
CA LEU A 47 -4.21 -8.89 23.78
C LEU A 47 -3.77 -10.29 24.22
N VAL A 48 -2.58 -10.41 24.81
CA VAL A 48 -2.06 -11.69 25.33
C VAL A 48 -2.83 -12.14 26.56
N ARG A 49 -3.20 -11.19 27.44
CA ARG A 49 -4.06 -11.48 28.60
C ARG A 49 -5.46 -11.89 28.16
N LYS A 50 -6.08 -11.19 27.22
CA LYS A 50 -7.40 -11.55 26.64
C LYS A 50 -7.40 -12.96 26.04
N MET A 51 -6.38 -13.29 25.25
CA MET A 51 -6.19 -14.63 24.70
C MET A 51 -6.08 -15.70 25.79
N ALA A 52 -5.39 -15.40 26.91
CA ALA A 52 -5.27 -16.31 28.04
C ALA A 52 -6.58 -16.47 28.82
N SER A 53 -7.31 -15.38 29.06
CA SER A 53 -8.63 -15.37 29.69
C SER A 53 -9.65 -16.19 28.90
N ALA A 54 -9.63 -16.07 27.56
CA ALA A 54 -10.48 -16.84 26.64
C ALA A 54 -10.23 -18.36 26.75
N VAL A 55 -8.96 -18.77 26.74
CA VAL A 55 -8.58 -20.19 26.92
C VAL A 55 -8.91 -20.69 28.33
N ALA A 56 -8.72 -19.87 29.37
CA ALA A 56 -9.12 -20.23 30.73
C ALA A 56 -10.63 -20.51 30.85
N LEU A 57 -11.44 -19.68 30.21
CA LEU A 57 -12.90 -19.79 30.25
C LEU A 57 -13.39 -21.04 29.52
N THR A 58 -12.89 -21.32 28.32
CA THR A 58 -13.25 -22.54 27.59
C THR A 58 -12.76 -23.79 28.29
N PHE A 59 -11.55 -23.76 28.82
CA PHE A 59 -11.01 -24.82 29.65
C PHE A 59 -11.87 -25.06 30.89
N SER A 60 -12.30 -24.01 31.59
CA SER A 60 -13.15 -24.13 32.78
C SER A 60 -14.53 -24.73 32.47
N LYS A 61 -15.14 -24.38 31.32
CA LYS A 61 -16.42 -24.96 30.88
C LYS A 61 -16.32 -26.45 30.62
N VAL A 62 -15.19 -26.93 30.10
CA VAL A 62 -14.95 -28.36 29.83
C VAL A 62 -14.76 -29.15 31.14
N VAL A 63 -14.08 -28.56 32.13
CA VAL A 63 -13.77 -29.23 33.40
C VAL A 63 -14.93 -29.18 34.41
N ASP A 64 -15.57 -28.03 34.57
CA ASP A 64 -16.72 -27.83 35.44
C ASP A 64 -17.78 -26.92 34.79
N PRO A 65 -18.71 -27.50 34.01
CA PRO A 65 -19.74 -26.73 33.32
C PRO A 65 -20.75 -26.08 34.28
N LYS A 66 -20.78 -26.48 35.57
CA LYS A 66 -21.71 -25.90 36.56
C LYS A 66 -21.16 -24.62 37.20
N ASN A 67 -19.84 -24.39 37.11
CA ASN A 67 -19.20 -23.20 37.68
C ASN A 67 -18.01 -22.74 36.83
N PRO A 68 -18.26 -22.14 35.65
CA PRO A 68 -17.20 -21.64 34.78
C PRO A 68 -16.49 -20.42 35.39
N LEU A 69 -15.16 -20.40 35.28
CA LEU A 69 -14.30 -19.33 35.76
C LEU A 69 -14.30 -18.15 34.76
N TYR A 70 -14.78 -16.99 35.21
CA TYR A 70 -14.71 -15.73 34.47
C TYR A 70 -13.60 -14.86 35.08
N LEU A 71 -12.56 -14.58 34.31
CA LEU A 71 -11.41 -13.80 34.75
C LEU A 71 -11.51 -12.30 34.40
N ASP A 72 -12.37 -11.93 33.44
CA ASP A 72 -12.60 -10.54 33.01
C ASP A 72 -14.10 -10.21 32.99
N ASP A 73 -14.46 -8.98 33.35
CA ASP A 73 -15.86 -8.47 33.41
C ASP A 73 -16.55 -8.37 32.03
N ASN A 74 -15.80 -8.55 30.94
CA ASN A 74 -16.25 -8.38 29.55
C ASN A 74 -16.39 -9.71 28.77
N CYS A 75 -16.35 -10.86 29.47
CA CYS A 75 -16.43 -12.17 28.83
C CYS A 75 -17.87 -12.52 28.44
N CYS A 76 -18.15 -12.59 27.13
CA CYS A 76 -19.39 -13.17 26.63
C CYS A 76 -19.39 -14.71 26.78
N GLU A 77 -20.57 -15.31 26.86
CA GLU A 77 -20.72 -16.77 26.94
C GLU A 77 -20.17 -17.50 25.70
N ASN A 78 -19.97 -16.81 24.57
CA ASN A 78 -19.31 -17.35 23.39
C ASN A 78 -17.95 -16.64 23.21
N VAL A 79 -16.89 -17.43 23.07
CA VAL A 79 -15.53 -16.90 22.89
C VAL A 79 -15.31 -16.60 21.41
N ASP A 80 -15.02 -15.34 21.10
CA ASP A 80 -14.54 -14.95 19.78
C ASP A 80 -13.04 -15.24 19.67
N TRP A 81 -12.68 -16.18 18.80
CA TRP A 81 -11.31 -16.63 18.56
C TRP A 81 -10.57 -15.79 17.51
N GLU A 82 -11.21 -14.79 16.89
CA GLU A 82 -10.61 -13.96 15.83
C GLU A 82 -9.74 -12.82 16.39
N PHE A 83 -9.88 -12.50 17.68
CA PHE A 83 -9.04 -11.57 18.47
C PHE A 83 -8.71 -10.22 17.77
N GLY A 84 -9.50 -9.81 16.78
CA GLY A 84 -9.28 -8.59 15.97
C GLY A 84 -8.02 -8.61 15.10
N VAL A 85 -7.42 -9.78 14.81
CA VAL A 85 -6.21 -9.89 13.96
C VAL A 85 -6.55 -10.14 12.49
N LEU A 86 -7.80 -10.51 12.19
CA LEU A 86 -8.29 -10.76 10.82
C LEU A 86 -9.61 -10.01 10.53
N SER A 87 -9.61 -8.68 10.63
CA SER A 87 -10.57 -7.87 9.88
C SER A 87 -10.06 -6.43 9.67
N PRO A 88 -9.69 -6.04 8.44
CA PRO A 88 -9.50 -4.64 8.10
C PRO A 88 -10.85 -4.03 7.73
N LYS A 89 -11.80 -3.98 8.67
CA LYS A 89 -13.08 -3.25 8.52
C LYS A 89 -13.75 -3.16 9.90
N GLU A 90 -13.48 -2.07 10.61
CA GLU A 90 -14.47 -1.28 11.37
C GLU A 90 -13.75 -0.17 12.14
N ILE A 91 -13.61 0.97 11.48
CA ILE A 91 -13.41 2.25 12.15
C ILE A 91 -14.76 2.96 12.10
N LYS A 92 -15.48 2.98 13.23
CA LYS A 92 -16.49 4.02 13.50
C LYS A 92 -16.19 4.67 14.85
N ALA A 93 -16.24 5.99 14.84
CA ALA A 93 -15.83 6.92 15.88
C ALA A 93 -16.75 6.89 17.13
N PRO A 94 -16.32 7.47 18.27
CA PRO A 94 -16.81 7.14 19.61
C PRO A 94 -18.03 7.97 20.03
N LEU A 95 -19.01 7.33 20.67
CA LEU A 95 -20.07 8.04 21.40
C LEU A 95 -20.39 7.38 22.74
N HIS A 96 -20.18 8.20 23.77
CA HIS A 96 -20.90 8.27 25.05
C HIS A 96 -20.73 7.16 26.11
N VAL A 97 -19.85 7.51 27.05
CA VAL A 97 -19.90 7.20 28.48
C VAL A 97 -21.33 7.18 29.03
N VAL A 98 -21.73 6.09 29.69
CA VAL A 98 -22.82 6.09 30.67
C VAL A 98 -22.39 5.27 31.89
N GLU A 99 -22.16 5.98 32.99
CA GLU A 99 -22.01 5.44 34.35
C GLU A 99 -23.32 4.79 34.83
N SER A 100 -23.17 3.72 35.60
CA SER A 100 -24.22 3.05 36.35
C SER A 100 -24.71 3.89 37.54
N LYS A 101 -26.03 3.86 37.83
CA LYS A 101 -26.58 3.80 39.21
C LYS A 101 -28.10 3.57 39.29
N ASN A 102 -28.45 2.47 39.96
CA ASN A 102 -29.52 2.24 40.95
C ASN A 102 -31.03 2.47 40.63
N LYS A 103 -31.78 1.37 40.68
CA LYS A 103 -33.24 1.21 41.01
C LYS A 103 -33.54 1.71 42.46
N PRO A 104 -34.82 1.88 42.95
CA PRO A 104 -36.04 1.08 42.63
C PRO A 104 -37.46 1.74 42.71
N LYS A 105 -38.47 1.04 42.13
CA LYS A 105 -39.93 0.90 42.49
C LYS A 105 -40.79 2.20 42.57
N SER A 106 -42.08 2.29 42.24
CA SER A 106 -43.25 1.40 42.29
C SER A 106 -44.45 1.93 41.47
N ARG A 107 -45.42 1.04 41.23
CA ARG A 107 -46.79 1.21 40.68
C ARG A 107 -47.60 2.38 41.28
N GLU A 108 -48.49 3.01 40.50
CA GLU A 108 -49.95 2.80 40.54
C GLU A 108 -50.74 3.66 39.54
N ASN A 109 -51.94 3.16 39.20
CA ASN A 109 -52.86 3.55 38.15
C ASN A 109 -53.81 4.71 38.52
N LYS A 110 -54.42 5.33 37.49
CA LYS A 110 -55.87 5.59 37.26
C LYS A 110 -56.14 6.99 36.65
N SER A 111 -56.68 7.02 35.42
CA SER A 111 -58.08 7.39 35.06
C SER A 111 -58.40 8.89 35.23
N ASN A 112 -58.98 9.66 34.31
CA ASN A 112 -60.14 9.43 33.45
C ASN A 112 -60.20 10.60 32.43
N ALA A 113 -60.50 10.34 31.15
CA ALA A 113 -61.81 10.51 30.50
C ALA A 113 -62.16 11.94 30.04
N GLY A 114 -62.42 12.06 28.74
CA GLY A 114 -62.93 13.25 28.07
C GLY A 114 -63.23 12.95 26.59
N GLU A 115 -64.37 12.30 26.36
CA GLU A 115 -64.92 11.97 25.04
C GLU A 115 -65.26 13.23 24.21
N LYS A 116 -65.13 13.13 22.87
CA LYS A 116 -66.19 13.52 21.91
C LYS A 116 -65.95 12.94 20.50
N LYS A 117 -66.92 12.09 20.14
CA LYS A 117 -67.33 11.39 18.89
C LYS A 117 -67.07 12.15 17.55
N ALA A 118 -66.49 11.51 16.52
CA ALA A 118 -67.06 10.61 15.46
C ALA A 118 -67.45 11.41 14.18
N LYS A 119 -67.23 11.01 12.91
CA LYS A 119 -67.31 9.75 12.13
C LYS A 119 -66.42 9.91 10.86
N ALA A 120 -65.59 8.96 10.41
CA ALA A 120 -65.82 7.64 9.75
C ALA A 120 -65.87 7.70 8.20
N VAL A 121 -64.89 7.05 7.54
CA VAL A 121 -65.04 6.07 6.43
C VAL A 121 -63.80 5.15 6.47
N LYS A 122 -64.00 3.84 6.26
CA LYS A 122 -63.07 2.71 6.41
C LYS A 122 -62.65 2.13 5.05
N GLN A 123 -61.52 1.40 5.04
CA GLN A 123 -61.34 -0.03 4.67
C GLN A 123 -59.95 -0.25 4.06
N ASP A 124 -59.04 -0.91 4.78
CA ASP A 124 -58.84 -2.37 4.90
C ASP A 124 -57.91 -2.90 3.81
N VAL A 125 -56.72 -3.29 4.27
CA VAL A 125 -55.68 -4.01 3.53
C VAL A 125 -56.04 -5.49 3.50
N PRO A 126 -56.06 -6.15 2.32
CA PRO A 126 -56.01 -7.59 2.25
C PRO A 126 -54.62 -8.08 1.83
N ASP A 127 -54.14 -9.02 2.63
CA ASP A 127 -53.07 -9.97 2.41
C ASP A 127 -53.37 -10.86 1.19
N VAL A 128 -52.55 -10.83 0.12
CA VAL A 128 -52.65 -11.75 -1.03
C VAL A 128 -51.26 -12.11 -1.58
N LYS A 129 -51.02 -13.43 -1.58
CA LYS A 129 -49.91 -14.21 -2.14
C LYS A 129 -49.56 -13.84 -3.60
N PRO A 130 -48.28 -13.93 -4.03
CA PRO A 130 -47.92 -13.72 -5.42
C PRO A 130 -48.35 -14.91 -6.30
N LYS A 131 -49.07 -14.58 -7.39
CA LYS A 131 -49.42 -15.47 -8.51
C LYS A 131 -48.17 -15.76 -9.34
N ILE A 132 -47.90 -17.04 -9.55
CA ILE A 132 -47.00 -17.54 -10.60
C ILE A 132 -47.72 -17.35 -11.94
N VAL A 133 -47.02 -16.74 -12.90
CA VAL A 133 -47.47 -16.58 -14.28
C VAL A 133 -47.11 -17.85 -15.05
N GLU A 134 -48.12 -18.53 -15.60
CA GLU A 134 -47.99 -19.60 -16.59
C GLU A 134 -47.26 -19.10 -17.84
N ILE A 135 -46.04 -19.60 -18.06
CA ILE A 135 -45.39 -19.54 -19.37
C ILE A 135 -45.79 -20.82 -20.11
N LYS A 136 -46.50 -20.66 -21.22
CA LYS A 136 -46.90 -21.75 -22.12
C LYS A 136 -45.65 -22.41 -22.69
N SER A 137 -45.46 -23.69 -22.38
CA SER A 137 -44.51 -24.57 -23.04
C SER A 137 -44.92 -24.74 -24.51
N ILE A 138 -44.02 -24.33 -25.40
CA ILE A 138 -44.06 -24.70 -26.81
C ILE A 138 -43.25 -25.99 -26.92
N ASP A 139 -43.98 -27.03 -27.31
CA ASP A 139 -43.53 -28.37 -27.62
C ASP A 139 -42.58 -28.35 -28.82
N HIS A 140 -41.39 -28.95 -28.71
CA HIS A 140 -40.46 -29.09 -29.81
C HIS A 140 -39.79 -30.47 -29.78
N ASP A 141 -40.58 -31.50 -30.05
CA ASP A 141 -40.07 -32.78 -30.54
C ASP A 141 -39.74 -32.67 -32.03
N GLN A 142 -38.44 -32.69 -32.37
CA GLN A 142 -37.98 -33.09 -33.70
C GLN A 142 -36.51 -33.55 -33.64
N ILE A 143 -36.33 -34.81 -33.25
CA ILE A 143 -35.06 -35.53 -33.43
C ILE A 143 -35.12 -36.12 -34.84
N SER A 144 -34.21 -35.66 -35.71
CA SER A 144 -34.11 -36.13 -37.09
C SER A 144 -33.33 -37.44 -37.17
N ASP A 145 -33.95 -38.43 -37.82
CA ASP A 145 -33.32 -39.64 -38.35
C ASP A 145 -32.15 -39.32 -39.27
N THR A 146 -30.99 -39.96 -39.07
CA THR A 146 -30.15 -40.42 -40.20
C THR A 146 -29.26 -41.62 -39.82
N VAL A 147 -29.75 -42.80 -40.20
CA VAL A 147 -29.08 -43.99 -40.77
C VAL A 147 -27.54 -44.07 -40.76
N THR A 148 -26.99 -45.13 -40.15
CA THR A 148 -26.00 -46.04 -40.78
C THR A 148 -26.04 -47.45 -40.16
N ASN A 149 -26.64 -48.34 -40.94
CA ASN A 149 -26.43 -49.77 -41.20
C ASN A 149 -25.43 -50.64 -40.39
N GLU A 150 -25.94 -51.86 -40.14
CA GLU A 150 -25.31 -53.19 -40.21
C GLU A 150 -24.73 -53.92 -38.96
N GLN A 151 -25.44 -55.04 -38.68
CA GLN A 151 -25.01 -56.34 -38.15
C GLN A 151 -24.74 -56.50 -36.65
N PHE A 152 -25.66 -57.20 -35.95
CA PHE A 152 -25.53 -58.64 -35.65
C PHE A 152 -26.82 -59.24 -35.06
N GLU A 153 -27.00 -60.54 -35.33
CA GLU A 153 -28.05 -61.49 -34.94
C GLU A 153 -28.36 -61.41 -33.41
N GLY A 154 -29.58 -61.56 -32.89
CA GLY A 154 -30.61 -62.56 -33.15
C GLY A 154 -30.75 -63.43 -31.89
N GLU A 155 -31.80 -63.25 -31.09
CA GLU A 155 -32.54 -64.28 -30.34
C GLU A 155 -33.60 -63.64 -29.41
N GLU A 156 -34.84 -64.13 -29.55
CA GLU A 156 -36.01 -63.82 -28.72
C GLU A 156 -35.94 -64.59 -27.40
N CYS A 157 -36.39 -63.97 -26.29
CA CYS A 157 -37.02 -64.67 -25.17
C CYS A 157 -37.79 -63.70 -24.26
N ASP A 158 -39.11 -63.89 -24.25
CA ASP A 158 -40.08 -63.81 -23.17
C ASP A 158 -40.22 -62.54 -22.30
N GLU A 159 -41.41 -61.93 -22.42
CA GLU A 159 -42.03 -61.15 -21.35
C GLU A 159 -42.42 -62.04 -20.16
N GLU A 160 -42.11 -61.62 -18.94
CA GLU A 160 -43.03 -61.72 -17.80
C GLU A 160 -42.55 -60.84 -16.61
N SER A 161 -43.35 -59.81 -16.33
CA SER A 161 -43.61 -59.16 -15.04
C SER A 161 -42.67 -59.41 -13.83
N MET A 162 -42.05 -58.32 -13.32
CA MET A 162 -42.02 -58.06 -11.88
C MET A 162 -42.11 -56.54 -11.60
N ASN A 163 -43.30 -56.11 -11.19
CA ASN A 163 -43.49 -54.92 -10.38
C ASN A 163 -42.86 -55.18 -9.01
N ILE A 164 -41.88 -54.37 -8.63
CA ILE A 164 -41.51 -54.18 -7.22
C ILE A 164 -41.68 -52.70 -6.92
N ASP A 165 -42.63 -52.44 -6.05
CA ASP A 165 -43.01 -51.16 -5.50
C ASP A 165 -41.86 -50.46 -4.74
N ALA A 166 -41.83 -49.14 -4.93
CA ALA A 166 -41.82 -48.11 -3.91
C ALA A 166 -40.62 -47.95 -2.95
N HIS A 167 -40.21 -46.68 -2.88
CA HIS A 167 -39.41 -46.01 -1.85
C HIS A 167 -37.88 -46.05 -2.01
N SER A 168 -37.41 -45.47 -3.12
CA SER A 168 -36.33 -44.49 -3.00
C SER A 168 -36.90 -43.12 -3.34
N ASP A 169 -37.54 -42.49 -2.36
CA ASP A 169 -37.64 -41.03 -2.32
C ASP A 169 -36.21 -40.50 -2.21
N SER A 170 -35.51 -40.46 -3.34
CA SER A 170 -34.41 -39.54 -3.52
C SER A 170 -35.08 -38.18 -3.52
N SER A 171 -35.24 -37.62 -2.32
CA SER A 171 -35.47 -36.20 -2.13
C SER A 171 -34.37 -35.51 -2.91
N LEU A 172 -34.67 -35.13 -4.15
CA LEU A 172 -33.81 -34.28 -4.94
C LEU A 172 -33.70 -33.00 -4.14
N GLU A 173 -32.54 -32.82 -3.50
CA GLU A 173 -32.16 -31.52 -2.98
C GLU A 173 -32.25 -30.57 -4.18
N PRO A 174 -32.94 -29.42 -4.04
CA PRO A 174 -32.90 -28.39 -5.08
C PRO A 174 -31.44 -28.16 -5.44
N TYR A 175 -31.11 -28.15 -6.73
CA TYR A 175 -29.75 -27.87 -7.18
C TYR A 175 -29.23 -26.64 -6.42
N ASP A 176 -28.05 -26.77 -5.84
CA ASP A 176 -27.41 -25.68 -5.12
C ASP A 176 -26.92 -24.65 -6.14
N LEU A 177 -27.82 -23.74 -6.50
CA LEU A 177 -27.55 -22.62 -7.41
C LEU A 177 -26.65 -21.55 -6.75
N SER A 178 -26.14 -21.77 -5.53
CA SER A 178 -25.18 -20.83 -4.92
C SER A 178 -23.81 -20.82 -5.62
N ASP A 179 -23.48 -21.88 -6.39
CA ASP A 179 -22.27 -21.95 -7.21
C ASP A 179 -22.40 -21.16 -8.54
N ASP A 180 -23.63 -21.00 -9.04
CA ASP A 180 -23.90 -20.27 -10.30
C ASP A 180 -23.52 -18.79 -10.18
N ASP A 181 -23.78 -18.15 -9.02
CA ASP A 181 -23.38 -16.76 -8.77
C ASP A 181 -21.85 -16.59 -8.71
N THR A 182 -21.11 -17.63 -8.28
CA THR A 182 -19.64 -17.60 -8.23
C THR A 182 -18.97 -17.88 -9.57
N ASP A 183 -19.61 -18.65 -10.44
CA ASP A 183 -19.16 -18.91 -11.81
C ASP A 183 -19.44 -17.72 -12.75
N LEU A 184 -20.49 -16.93 -12.48
CA LEU A 184 -20.78 -15.69 -13.20
C LEU A 184 -19.72 -14.60 -12.94
N GLN A 185 -19.10 -14.58 -11.75
CA GLN A 185 -17.99 -13.70 -11.44
C GLN A 185 -16.68 -14.22 -12.06
N LYS A 186 -16.57 -14.07 -13.38
CA LYS A 186 -15.39 -14.47 -14.16
C LYS A 186 -14.12 -13.84 -13.58
N LYS A 187 -13.32 -14.65 -12.89
CA LYS A 187 -12.02 -14.23 -12.34
C LYS A 187 -11.04 -14.04 -13.48
N PHE A 188 -10.57 -12.81 -13.68
CA PHE A 188 -9.55 -12.52 -14.67
C PHE A 188 -8.19 -13.09 -14.22
N SER A 189 -7.49 -13.78 -15.12
CA SER A 189 -6.14 -14.30 -14.91
C SER A 189 -5.10 -13.60 -15.77
N HIS A 190 -5.46 -13.22 -17.00
CA HIS A 190 -4.57 -12.53 -17.95
C HIS A 190 -4.88 -11.03 -18.05
N LEU A 191 -3.84 -10.22 -18.21
CA LEU A 191 -3.98 -8.76 -18.35
C LEU A 191 -4.63 -8.36 -19.69
N SER A 192 -4.44 -9.16 -20.74
CA SER A 192 -5.09 -8.95 -22.04
C SER A 192 -6.61 -9.04 -21.94
N ASP A 193 -7.11 -9.98 -21.13
CA ASP A 193 -8.54 -10.22 -20.95
C ASP A 193 -9.20 -9.07 -20.20
N ILE A 194 -8.50 -8.49 -19.22
CA ILE A 194 -8.92 -7.27 -18.53
C ILE A 194 -9.01 -6.12 -19.53
N ALA A 195 -7.95 -5.88 -20.32
CA ALA A 195 -7.98 -4.80 -21.32
C ALA A 195 -9.09 -5.01 -22.37
N ALA A 196 -9.40 -6.25 -22.74
CA ALA A 196 -10.49 -6.58 -23.65
C ALA A 196 -11.87 -6.35 -23.01
N ALA A 197 -12.07 -6.72 -21.75
CA ALA A 197 -13.31 -6.49 -21.00
C ALA A 197 -13.59 -5.00 -20.82
N LEU A 198 -12.57 -4.22 -20.44
CA LEU A 198 -12.67 -2.76 -20.26
C LEU A 198 -13.09 -1.99 -21.52
N ARG A 199 -12.90 -2.57 -22.72
CA ARG A 199 -13.32 -1.94 -23.99
C ARG A 199 -14.75 -2.26 -24.41
N LYS A 200 -15.42 -3.19 -23.72
CA LYS A 200 -16.79 -3.59 -24.03
C LYS A 200 -17.74 -2.87 -23.07
N PRO A 201 -18.29 -1.71 -23.45
CA PRO A 201 -19.23 -0.99 -22.60
C PRO A 201 -20.57 -1.74 -22.46
N ASP A 202 -20.83 -2.73 -23.31
CA ASP A 202 -22.08 -3.52 -23.33
C ASP A 202 -22.19 -4.52 -22.16
N ASP A 203 -21.15 -4.68 -21.34
CA ASP A 203 -21.06 -5.63 -20.23
C ASP A 203 -20.58 -4.92 -18.95
N PRO A 204 -21.48 -4.22 -18.21
CA PRO A 204 -21.11 -3.43 -17.03
C PRO A 204 -20.56 -4.30 -15.90
N ASP A 205 -21.16 -5.47 -15.67
CA ASP A 205 -20.72 -6.42 -14.65
C ASP A 205 -19.31 -6.96 -14.96
N GLY A 206 -19.02 -7.24 -16.24
CA GLY A 206 -17.69 -7.61 -16.70
C GLY A 206 -16.65 -6.51 -16.49
N VAL A 207 -17.00 -5.24 -16.73
CA VAL A 207 -16.10 -4.10 -16.52
C VAL A 207 -15.83 -3.88 -15.03
N GLU A 208 -16.84 -3.98 -14.16
CA GLU A 208 -16.62 -3.84 -12.72
C GLU A 208 -15.71 -4.95 -12.17
N ASN A 209 -15.95 -6.19 -12.58
CA ASN A 209 -15.11 -7.34 -12.22
C ASN A 209 -13.66 -7.17 -12.73
N ALA A 210 -13.49 -6.59 -13.92
CA ALA A 210 -12.18 -6.28 -14.48
C ALA A 210 -11.46 -5.21 -13.64
N LEU A 211 -12.15 -4.13 -13.26
CA LEU A 211 -11.59 -3.05 -12.42
C LEU A 211 -11.20 -3.54 -11.02
N SER A 212 -12.04 -4.38 -10.39
CA SER A 212 -11.77 -4.92 -9.05
C SER A 212 -10.58 -5.89 -9.02
N SER A 213 -10.33 -6.58 -10.13
CA SER A 213 -9.23 -7.55 -10.28
C SER A 213 -7.92 -6.90 -10.77
N ALA A 214 -8.00 -5.81 -11.53
CA ALA A 214 -6.87 -5.17 -12.19
C ALA A 214 -5.75 -4.78 -11.22
N GLU A 215 -6.06 -4.09 -10.13
CA GLU A 215 -5.08 -3.65 -9.14
C GLU A 215 -4.29 -4.84 -8.56
N LYS A 216 -4.99 -5.92 -8.19
CA LYS A 216 -4.37 -7.11 -7.58
C LYS A 216 -3.44 -7.84 -8.56
N LEU A 217 -3.88 -8.00 -9.80
CA LEU A 217 -3.11 -8.69 -10.84
C LEU A 217 -1.88 -7.88 -11.26
N VAL A 218 -2.01 -6.56 -11.35
CA VAL A 218 -0.87 -5.67 -11.65
C VAL A 218 0.16 -5.73 -10.52
N ARG A 219 -0.27 -5.67 -9.25
CA ARG A 219 0.65 -5.76 -8.10
C ARG A 219 1.29 -7.14 -7.93
N ALA A 220 0.70 -8.20 -8.49
CA ALA A 220 1.33 -9.51 -8.57
C ALA A 220 2.51 -9.56 -9.57
N SER A 221 2.72 -8.49 -10.35
CA SER A 221 3.83 -8.31 -11.30
C SER A 221 4.06 -9.50 -12.24
N PRO A 222 3.08 -9.87 -13.09
CA PRO A 222 3.24 -10.96 -14.05
C PRO A 222 4.24 -10.60 -15.15
N ASP A 223 4.88 -11.61 -15.75
CA ASP A 223 5.90 -11.41 -16.80
C ASP A 223 5.34 -10.68 -18.05
N GLU A 224 4.05 -10.88 -18.33
CA GLU A 224 3.33 -10.23 -19.44
C GLU A 224 3.13 -8.71 -19.24
N LEU A 225 3.27 -8.21 -18.01
CA LEU A 225 2.94 -6.83 -17.63
C LEU A 225 3.65 -5.81 -18.51
N ARG A 226 4.93 -6.03 -18.84
CA ARG A 226 5.71 -5.07 -19.64
C ARG A 226 5.18 -4.90 -21.07
N HIS A 227 4.60 -5.95 -21.64
CA HIS A 227 4.09 -5.94 -23.01
C HIS A 227 2.64 -5.44 -23.06
N ASN A 228 1.87 -5.73 -22.01
CA ASN A 228 0.44 -5.38 -21.93
C ASN A 228 0.18 -4.05 -21.21
N SER A 229 1.16 -3.47 -20.51
CA SER A 229 1.00 -2.23 -19.73
C SER A 229 0.46 -1.06 -20.56
N GLY A 230 1.06 -0.81 -21.72
CA GLY A 230 0.64 0.29 -22.58
C GLY A 230 -0.78 0.14 -23.11
N ASP A 231 -1.23 -1.09 -23.33
CA ASP A 231 -2.59 -1.38 -23.78
C ASP A 231 -3.61 -1.27 -22.64
N LEU A 232 -3.25 -1.78 -21.46
CA LEU A 232 -4.05 -1.70 -20.25
C LEU A 232 -4.21 -0.26 -19.76
N VAL A 233 -3.16 0.58 -19.83
CA VAL A 233 -3.23 2.03 -19.55
C VAL A 233 -4.25 2.71 -20.47
N ARG A 234 -4.20 2.43 -21.78
CA ARG A 234 -5.19 3.01 -22.72
C ARG A 234 -6.61 2.56 -22.37
N ALA A 235 -6.81 1.27 -22.10
CA ALA A 235 -8.13 0.76 -21.74
C ALA A 235 -8.66 1.46 -20.48
N LEU A 236 -7.88 1.47 -19.40
CA LEU A 236 -8.28 2.07 -18.11
C LEU A 236 -8.54 3.58 -18.19
N VAL A 237 -7.76 4.34 -18.97
CA VAL A 237 -7.97 5.79 -19.14
C VAL A 237 -9.26 6.10 -19.90
N HIS A 238 -9.63 5.27 -20.89
CA HIS A 238 -10.81 5.52 -21.73
C HIS A 238 -12.11 4.97 -21.13
N VAL A 239 -12.04 4.12 -20.08
CA VAL A 239 -13.22 3.62 -19.36
C VAL A 239 -13.97 4.77 -18.68
N ARG A 240 -15.27 4.87 -18.96
CA ARG A 240 -16.19 5.81 -18.32
C ARG A 240 -16.99 5.09 -17.25
N CYS A 241 -16.65 5.32 -15.98
CA CYS A 241 -17.32 4.68 -14.85
C CYS A 241 -18.77 5.16 -14.65
N SER A 242 -19.11 6.36 -15.16
CA SER A 242 -20.45 6.95 -15.08
C SER A 242 -21.52 6.14 -15.79
N ASP A 243 -21.15 5.42 -16.85
CA ASP A 243 -22.11 4.72 -17.72
C ASP A 243 -22.33 3.27 -17.26
N LEU A 244 -21.61 2.82 -16.23
CA LEU A 244 -21.45 1.40 -15.88
C LEU A 244 -21.94 1.05 -14.46
N ALA A 245 -21.83 1.98 -13.51
CA ALA A 245 -22.22 1.71 -12.13
C ALA A 245 -23.72 1.92 -11.91
N MET A 246 -24.32 1.14 -11.00
CA MET A 246 -25.64 1.48 -10.46
C MET A 246 -25.59 2.85 -9.78
N GLU A 247 -26.70 3.59 -9.82
CA GLU A 247 -26.84 4.89 -9.15
C GLU A 247 -26.35 4.82 -7.69
N GLY A 248 -25.22 5.47 -7.40
CA GLY A 248 -24.62 5.52 -6.06
C GLY A 248 -23.30 4.75 -5.86
N GLU A 249 -22.86 3.92 -6.82
CA GLU A 249 -21.57 3.20 -6.75
C GLU A 249 -20.47 3.74 -7.69
N GLU A 250 -20.77 4.83 -8.41
CA GLU A 250 -19.85 5.48 -9.36
C GLU A 250 -18.50 5.84 -8.73
N ASP A 251 -18.52 6.45 -7.53
CA ASP A 251 -17.31 6.84 -6.79
C ASP A 251 -16.40 5.64 -6.48
N SER A 252 -16.99 4.46 -6.21
CA SER A 252 -16.22 3.26 -5.92
C SER A 252 -15.52 2.72 -7.18
N ALA A 253 -16.22 2.75 -8.33
CA ALA A 253 -15.65 2.32 -9.60
C ALA A 253 -14.51 3.26 -10.04
N GLU A 254 -14.66 4.57 -9.85
CA GLU A 254 -13.60 5.54 -10.13
C GLU A 254 -12.37 5.33 -9.23
N GLU A 255 -12.58 5.05 -7.94
CA GLU A 255 -11.49 4.76 -7.00
C GLU A 255 -10.74 3.48 -7.41
N LYS A 256 -11.45 2.41 -7.80
CA LYS A 256 -10.84 1.16 -8.30
C LYS A 256 -10.03 1.42 -9.58
N ARG A 257 -10.56 2.20 -10.53
CA ARG A 257 -9.85 2.61 -11.76
C ARG A 257 -8.57 3.36 -11.45
N GLN A 258 -8.64 4.35 -10.55
CA GLN A 258 -7.49 5.15 -10.16
C GLN A 258 -6.41 4.29 -9.47
N LYS A 259 -6.79 3.45 -8.52
CA LYS A 259 -5.84 2.53 -7.84
C LYS A 259 -5.18 1.54 -8.79
N ALA A 260 -5.90 1.02 -9.77
CA ALA A 260 -5.33 0.16 -10.81
C ALA A 260 -4.28 0.90 -11.66
N LEU A 261 -4.58 2.14 -12.07
CA LEU A 261 -3.63 2.99 -12.81
C LEU A 261 -2.40 3.37 -11.97
N VAL A 262 -2.58 3.67 -10.68
CA VAL A 262 -1.47 3.94 -9.76
C VAL A 262 -0.59 2.69 -9.59
N ALA A 263 -1.20 1.52 -9.37
CA ALA A 263 -0.48 0.26 -9.28
C ALA A 263 0.35 -0.03 -10.54
N LEU A 264 -0.15 0.31 -11.74
CA LEU A 264 0.59 0.20 -13.00
C LEU A 264 1.81 1.10 -13.04
N LEU A 265 1.65 2.39 -12.69
CA LEU A 265 2.77 3.34 -12.66
C LEU A 265 3.83 2.99 -11.62
N VAL A 266 3.45 2.38 -10.49
CA VAL A 266 4.39 1.98 -9.44
C VAL A 266 5.16 0.70 -9.80
N THR A 267 4.51 -0.24 -10.51
CA THR A 267 5.10 -1.54 -10.88
C THR A 267 5.91 -1.49 -12.18
N CYS A 268 5.43 -0.78 -13.20
CA CYS A 268 6.09 -0.61 -14.50
C CYS A 268 6.08 0.87 -14.94
N PRO A 269 6.91 1.73 -14.29
CA PRO A 269 6.85 3.18 -14.51
C PRO A 269 7.16 3.60 -15.95
N PHE A 270 8.22 3.08 -16.57
CA PHE A 270 8.68 3.60 -17.87
C PHE A 270 7.69 3.33 -19.00
N GLU A 271 7.23 2.10 -19.14
CA GLU A 271 6.32 1.67 -20.20
C GLU A 271 4.95 2.34 -20.04
N SER A 272 4.47 2.49 -18.79
CA SER A 272 3.19 3.12 -18.49
C SER A 272 3.24 4.64 -18.69
N LEU A 273 4.31 5.32 -18.26
CA LEU A 273 4.48 6.77 -18.41
C LEU A 273 4.62 7.20 -19.88
N ASP A 274 5.32 6.41 -20.71
CA ASP A 274 5.46 6.73 -22.13
C ASP A 274 4.10 6.83 -22.83
N VAL A 275 3.17 5.93 -22.52
CA VAL A 275 1.81 5.99 -23.05
C VAL A 275 1.00 7.11 -22.41
N MET A 276 1.11 7.27 -21.08
CA MET A 276 0.34 8.25 -20.32
C MET A 276 0.64 9.69 -20.73
N THR A 277 1.92 10.02 -20.92
CA THR A 277 2.38 11.35 -21.33
C THR A 277 1.95 11.68 -22.76
N LYS A 278 1.95 10.69 -23.66
CA LYS A 278 1.40 10.85 -25.02
C LYS A 278 -0.11 11.12 -24.99
N LEU A 279 -0.85 10.41 -24.12
CA LEU A 279 -2.30 10.61 -23.96
C LEU A 279 -2.63 12.00 -23.41
N LEU A 280 -1.84 12.52 -22.46
CA LEU A 280 -2.05 13.84 -21.85
C LEU A 280 -2.14 14.97 -22.89
N TYR A 281 -1.26 14.96 -23.90
CA TYR A 281 -1.23 15.95 -24.98
C TYR A 281 -2.00 15.55 -26.24
N SER A 282 -2.60 14.35 -26.25
CA SER A 282 -3.39 13.88 -27.39
C SER A 282 -4.77 14.55 -27.44
N SER A 283 -5.34 14.59 -28.64
CA SER A 283 -6.72 15.07 -28.86
C SER A 283 -7.79 14.00 -28.60
N SER A 284 -7.41 12.75 -28.32
CA SER A 284 -8.36 11.64 -28.10
C SER A 284 -8.96 11.63 -26.69
N VAL A 285 -8.39 12.43 -25.79
CA VAL A 285 -8.70 12.43 -24.35
C VAL A 285 -9.43 13.72 -23.98
N ASP A 286 -10.40 13.61 -23.06
CA ASP A 286 -11.13 14.78 -22.53
C ASP A 286 -10.43 15.43 -21.32
N ILE A 287 -10.96 16.55 -20.84
CA ILE A 287 -10.38 17.29 -19.71
C ILE A 287 -10.38 16.45 -18.42
N SER A 288 -11.47 15.72 -18.15
CA SER A 288 -11.59 14.83 -16.98
C SER A 288 -10.54 13.73 -16.98
N GLN A 289 -10.31 13.08 -18.11
CA GLN A 289 -9.30 12.05 -18.26
C GLN A 289 -7.89 12.63 -18.17
N ARG A 290 -7.63 13.84 -18.71
CA ARG A 290 -6.33 14.52 -18.49
C ARG A 290 -6.08 14.79 -17.01
N ILE A 291 -7.12 15.19 -16.28
CA ILE A 291 -7.05 15.40 -14.83
C ILE A 291 -6.78 14.06 -14.11
N LEU A 292 -7.48 12.99 -14.47
CA LEU A 292 -7.24 11.63 -13.96
C LEU A 292 -5.79 11.21 -14.17
N ILE A 293 -5.25 11.39 -15.38
CA ILE A 293 -3.85 11.09 -15.71
C ILE A 293 -2.89 11.81 -14.73
N ILE A 294 -3.10 13.11 -14.52
CA ILE A 294 -2.25 13.91 -13.64
C ILE A 294 -2.39 13.48 -12.17
N ASP A 295 -3.62 13.20 -11.71
CA ASP A 295 -3.89 12.78 -10.34
C ASP A 295 -3.27 11.40 -10.05
N VAL A 296 -3.40 10.45 -10.98
CA VAL A 296 -2.74 9.13 -10.90
C VAL A 296 -1.21 9.29 -10.88
N MET A 297 -0.64 10.15 -11.73
CA MET A 297 0.80 10.41 -11.71
C MET A 297 1.25 11.02 -10.37
N THR A 298 0.44 11.87 -9.77
CA THR A 298 0.70 12.49 -8.46
C THR A 298 0.72 11.45 -7.35
N GLU A 299 -0.28 10.56 -7.31
CA GLU A 299 -0.39 9.51 -6.31
C GLU A 299 0.69 8.43 -6.48
N ALA A 300 1.00 8.04 -7.72
CA ALA A 300 2.08 7.10 -7.99
C ALA A 300 3.44 7.66 -7.56
N ALA A 301 3.69 8.97 -7.76
CA ALA A 301 4.90 9.62 -7.28
C ALA A 301 5.00 9.59 -5.74
N GLN A 302 3.86 9.77 -5.04
CA GLN A 302 3.80 9.67 -3.58
C GLN A 302 3.97 8.22 -3.11
N GLU A 303 3.32 7.24 -3.73
CA GLU A 303 3.48 5.82 -3.37
C GLU A 303 4.93 5.33 -3.57
N LEU A 304 5.60 5.78 -4.65
CA LEU A 304 7.02 5.49 -4.89
C LEU A 304 7.96 6.18 -3.89
N ALA A 305 7.53 7.30 -3.30
CA ALA A 305 8.30 8.03 -2.30
C ALA A 305 8.10 7.52 -0.87
N GLU A 306 6.85 7.17 -0.54
CA GLU A 306 6.44 6.75 0.79
C GLU A 306 6.66 5.26 1.06
N THR A 307 7.31 4.51 0.17
CA THR A 307 7.32 3.04 0.13
C THR A 307 7.48 2.42 1.53
N LYS A 308 6.34 2.23 2.19
CA LYS A 308 6.17 1.28 3.26
C LYS A 308 6.35 -0.05 2.58
N ILE A 309 7.24 -0.87 3.12
CA ILE A 309 7.35 -2.25 2.71
C ILE A 309 6.02 -2.89 3.11
N VAL A 310 5.01 -2.81 2.26
CA VAL A 310 3.93 -3.79 2.25
C VAL A 310 4.69 -5.09 2.09
N LYS A 311 4.71 -5.92 3.14
CA LYS A 311 5.33 -7.24 3.11
C LYS A 311 4.92 -7.89 1.79
N THR A 312 5.82 -7.91 0.81
CA THR A 312 5.70 -8.84 -0.27
C THR A 312 5.73 -10.17 0.44
N GLU A 313 4.60 -10.87 0.49
CA GLU A 313 4.62 -12.29 0.80
C GLU A 313 5.43 -12.95 -0.31
N GLN A 314 6.75 -12.91 -0.16
CA GLN A 314 7.61 -13.88 -0.78
C GLN A 314 7.14 -15.19 -0.19
N ARG A 315 6.28 -15.89 -0.94
CA ARG A 315 6.12 -17.33 -0.81
C ARG A 315 7.55 -17.87 -0.85
N HIS A 316 8.07 -18.21 0.32
CA HIS A 316 9.29 -18.98 0.43
C HIS A 316 8.92 -20.37 -0.08
N GLY A 317 8.90 -20.51 -1.41
CA GLY A 317 8.99 -21.80 -2.04
C GLY A 317 10.35 -22.35 -1.66
N ASN A 318 10.38 -23.28 -0.72
CA ASN A 318 11.56 -24.08 -0.45
C ASN A 318 11.92 -24.83 -1.73
N LEU A 319 12.88 -24.31 -2.48
CA LEU A 319 13.50 -25.02 -3.58
C LEU A 319 14.96 -25.28 -3.22
N ILE A 320 15.31 -26.57 -3.31
CA ILE A 320 16.66 -27.15 -3.35
C ILE A 320 17.27 -27.49 -1.98
N THR A 321 16.93 -28.69 -1.49
CA THR A 321 17.91 -29.57 -0.83
C THR A 321 18.78 -30.21 -1.92
N ASP A 322 19.95 -29.63 -2.20
CA ASP A 322 21.01 -30.34 -2.93
C ASP A 322 22.26 -30.47 -2.06
N SER A 323 22.61 -31.73 -1.84
CA SER A 323 23.83 -32.19 -1.20
C SER A 323 24.99 -32.17 -2.20
N SER A 324 25.85 -31.13 -2.15
CA SER A 324 27.27 -31.17 -2.59
C SER A 324 28.02 -29.88 -2.21
N PRO A 325 29.36 -29.92 -2.02
CA PRO A 325 30.06 -28.99 -1.14
C PRO A 325 30.36 -27.64 -1.81
N SER A 326 29.98 -26.57 -1.11
CA SER A 326 30.21 -25.18 -1.49
C SER A 326 31.70 -24.84 -1.51
N TRP A 327 32.20 -24.36 -2.65
CA TRP A 327 33.53 -23.74 -2.80
C TRP A 327 33.71 -22.42 -2.02
N LEU A 328 32.74 -22.07 -1.18
CA LEU A 328 32.66 -20.82 -0.43
C LEU A 328 33.19 -20.93 1.00
N VAL A 329 33.57 -22.14 1.46
CA VAL A 329 34.16 -22.37 2.79
C VAL A 329 35.68 -22.56 2.66
N PRO A 330 36.52 -21.77 3.36
CA PRO A 330 37.98 -21.97 3.37
C PRO A 330 38.37 -23.37 3.86
N SER A 331 39.33 -24.01 3.19
CA SER A 331 39.79 -25.36 3.57
C SER A 331 40.41 -25.39 4.97
N ASN A 332 40.21 -26.48 5.71
CA ASN A 332 40.71 -26.64 7.09
C ASN A 332 42.23 -26.89 7.19
N ARG A 333 42.99 -26.90 6.08
CA ARG A 333 44.46 -26.99 6.13
C ARG A 333 45.06 -25.69 6.66
N GLY A 334 45.53 -25.71 7.91
CA GLY A 334 46.29 -24.63 8.54
C GLY A 334 47.45 -25.16 9.39
N PRO A 335 48.24 -24.27 10.03
CA PRO A 335 49.36 -24.69 10.87
C PRO A 335 48.89 -25.61 12.01
N PRO A 336 49.74 -26.57 12.46
CA PRO A 336 49.37 -27.55 13.48
C PRO A 336 48.93 -26.84 14.77
N GLY A 337 47.70 -27.11 15.21
CA GLY A 337 47.09 -26.53 16.41
C GLY A 337 46.09 -25.38 16.18
N ALA A 338 45.79 -24.99 14.95
CA ALA A 338 44.76 -23.99 14.67
C ALA A 338 43.33 -24.57 14.74
N GLY A 339 42.40 -23.86 15.38
CA GLY A 339 41.00 -24.28 15.57
C GLY A 339 40.17 -24.23 14.26
N PRO A 340 38.97 -24.83 14.19
CA PRO A 340 38.12 -24.79 13.00
C PRO A 340 37.68 -23.36 12.64
N TRP A 341 37.42 -23.10 11.35
CA TRP A 341 36.88 -21.81 10.89
C TRP A 341 35.48 -21.56 11.48
N ARG A 342 35.26 -20.36 12.01
CA ARG A 342 33.98 -19.88 12.55
C ARG A 342 33.51 -18.68 11.73
N GLU A 343 32.26 -18.70 11.30
CA GLU A 343 31.66 -17.59 10.58
C GLU A 343 31.32 -16.43 11.53
N VAL A 344 31.65 -15.20 11.14
CA VAL A 344 31.39 -13.98 11.92
C VAL A 344 30.46 -13.07 11.12
N SER A 345 29.26 -12.84 11.65
CA SER A 345 28.28 -11.91 11.09
C SER A 345 28.54 -10.49 11.59
N GLU A 346 28.92 -9.56 10.71
CA GLU A 346 28.97 -8.13 11.03
C GLU A 346 27.57 -7.50 10.91
N PRO A 347 27.16 -6.65 11.88
CA PRO A 347 25.95 -5.85 11.74
C PRO A 347 26.26 -4.62 10.88
N GLY A 348 25.94 -4.67 9.58
CA GLY A 348 26.03 -3.44 8.77
C GLY A 348 26.02 -3.54 7.24
N THR A 349 25.97 -4.73 6.61
CA THR A 349 25.98 -4.81 5.13
C THR A 349 24.82 -5.69 4.63
N PRO A 350 23.87 -5.17 3.83
CA PRO A 350 22.62 -5.88 3.49
C PRO A 350 22.74 -6.79 2.26
N LEU A 351 23.96 -7.16 1.85
CA LEU A 351 24.19 -8.09 0.76
C LEU A 351 24.92 -9.32 1.30
N SER A 352 24.30 -10.49 1.16
CA SER A 352 24.81 -11.83 1.54
C SER A 352 25.96 -12.30 0.63
N TRP A 353 26.94 -11.42 0.35
CA TRP A 353 28.08 -11.72 -0.52
C TRP A 353 29.43 -11.54 0.18
N SER A 354 29.44 -11.35 1.50
CA SER A 354 30.66 -11.29 2.30
C SER A 354 30.56 -12.17 3.54
N HIS A 355 30.54 -13.49 3.36
CA HIS A 355 30.75 -14.42 4.47
C HIS A 355 32.21 -14.27 4.94
N ARG A 356 32.41 -13.72 6.15
CA ARG A 356 33.73 -13.58 6.77
C ARG A 356 33.92 -14.71 7.77
N TYR A 357 34.99 -15.50 7.58
CA TYR A 357 35.37 -16.59 8.47
C TYR A 357 36.60 -16.21 9.28
N GLU A 358 36.57 -16.42 10.59
CA GLU A 358 37.69 -16.22 11.52
C GLU A 358 38.06 -17.56 12.18
N ARG A 359 39.35 -17.78 12.49
CA ARG A 359 39.79 -18.94 13.29
C ARG A 359 40.78 -18.52 14.36
N GLU A 360 40.74 -19.23 15.48
CA GLU A 360 41.75 -19.06 16.52
C GLU A 360 43.07 -19.71 16.08
N VAL A 361 44.15 -18.91 16.09
CA VAL A 361 45.52 -19.36 15.80
C VAL A 361 46.31 -19.34 17.11
N PRO A 362 47.09 -20.38 17.44
CA PRO A 362 47.90 -20.39 18.65
C PRO A 362 48.89 -19.21 18.66
N SER A 363 48.98 -18.53 19.80
CA SER A 363 49.88 -17.39 19.99
C SER A 363 51.33 -17.82 19.82
N ARG A 364 52.10 -17.11 18.99
CA ARG A 364 53.57 -17.31 18.90
C ARG A 364 54.21 -16.97 20.24
N SER A 365 55.22 -17.75 20.64
CA SER A 365 56.00 -17.53 21.86
C SER A 365 56.63 -16.13 21.86
N GLY A 366 56.13 -15.22 22.70
CA GLY A 366 56.72 -13.89 22.90
C GLY A 366 55.74 -12.70 22.98
N GLN A 367 54.44 -12.87 22.74
CA GLN A 367 53.48 -11.76 22.86
C GLN A 367 52.93 -11.61 24.29
N VAL A 368 53.26 -10.48 24.93
CA VAL A 368 52.69 -10.05 26.22
C VAL A 368 51.24 -9.58 26.00
N LYS A 369 50.30 -10.13 26.78
CA LYS A 369 48.87 -9.79 26.69
C LYS A 369 48.62 -8.39 27.25
N SER A 370 48.07 -7.49 26.42
CA SER A 370 47.49 -6.22 26.88
C SER A 370 46.24 -6.51 27.73
N GLY A 371 46.16 -5.87 28.89
CA GLY A 371 45.13 -6.08 29.92
C GLY A 371 43.72 -5.71 29.48
N LYS A 372 42.73 -6.34 30.13
CA LYS A 372 41.29 -6.18 29.88
C LYS A 372 40.85 -4.73 30.10
N SER A 373 40.68 -3.96 29.01
CA SER A 373 39.92 -2.71 29.05
C SER A 373 38.43 -3.02 29.17
N ARG A 374 37.77 -2.32 30.09
CA ARG A 374 36.34 -2.40 30.42
C ARG A 374 35.51 -2.18 29.16
N LYS A 375 34.80 -3.22 28.71
CA LYS A 375 33.68 -3.07 27.77
C LYS A 375 32.49 -2.53 28.54
N TRP A 376 32.14 -1.27 28.27
CA TRP A 376 30.87 -0.69 28.68
C TRP A 376 29.74 -1.57 28.12
N GLY A 377 28.79 -1.94 28.98
CA GLY A 377 27.65 -2.76 28.60
C GLY A 377 26.82 -2.02 27.56
N LEU A 378 26.89 -2.47 26.31
CA LEU A 378 25.86 -2.19 25.32
C LEU A 378 24.62 -2.97 25.78
N GLY A 379 23.82 -2.34 26.63
CA GLY A 379 22.45 -2.78 26.84
C GLY A 379 21.83 -2.94 25.47
N LYS A 380 21.31 -4.13 25.17
CA LYS A 380 20.57 -4.40 23.94
C LYS A 380 19.45 -3.37 23.86
N ALA A 381 19.69 -2.28 23.13
CA ALA A 381 18.63 -1.42 22.67
C ALA A 381 17.69 -2.37 21.93
N LYS A 382 16.43 -2.41 22.36
CA LYS A 382 15.37 -3.10 21.62
C LYS A 382 15.59 -2.78 20.14
N ASP A 383 15.61 -3.80 19.30
CA ASP A 383 15.54 -3.67 17.85
C ASP A 383 14.28 -2.86 17.53
N LEU A 384 14.41 -1.53 17.57
CA LEU A 384 13.62 -0.64 16.74
C LEU A 384 14.06 -1.03 15.35
N GLN A 385 13.28 -1.91 14.72
CA GLN A 385 13.20 -1.96 13.28
C GLN A 385 12.87 -0.54 12.82
N VAL A 386 13.90 0.27 12.63
CA VAL A 386 13.78 1.48 11.83
C VAL A 386 13.42 0.94 10.47
N GLU A 387 12.17 1.10 10.06
CA GLU A 387 11.76 0.86 8.69
C GLU A 387 12.46 1.95 7.85
N TRP A 388 13.59 1.61 7.23
CA TRP A 388 14.20 2.48 6.24
C TRP A 388 13.36 2.34 4.97
N SER A 389 12.31 3.14 4.82
CA SER A 389 11.67 3.34 3.53
C SER A 389 12.70 3.98 2.61
N LYS A 390 13.30 3.17 1.72
CA LYS A 390 14.15 3.71 0.66
C LYS A 390 13.21 4.31 -0.38
N ASN A 391 13.09 5.62 -0.37
CA ASN A 391 12.43 6.37 -1.42
C ASN A 391 12.90 5.88 -2.80
N ARG A 392 11.99 5.31 -3.59
CA ARG A 392 12.28 4.78 -4.94
C ARG A 392 12.01 5.80 -6.03
N PHE A 393 11.32 6.90 -5.72
CA PHE A 393 10.89 7.90 -6.69
C PHE A 393 12.03 8.61 -7.42
N PRO A 394 13.16 9.01 -6.78
CA PRO A 394 14.25 9.71 -7.46
C PRO A 394 14.76 9.02 -8.73
N LEU A 395 14.75 7.68 -8.77
CA LEU A 395 15.15 6.88 -9.94
C LEU A 395 14.26 7.11 -11.17
N TYR A 396 13.00 7.45 -10.96
CA TYR A 396 11.98 7.61 -12.01
C TYR A 396 11.60 9.06 -12.26
N ALA A 397 12.02 9.99 -11.39
CA ALA A 397 11.52 11.36 -11.38
C ALA A 397 11.72 12.10 -12.72
N ALA A 398 12.86 11.89 -13.39
CA ALA A 398 13.10 12.48 -14.71
C ALA A 398 12.08 12.01 -15.76
N ALA A 399 11.66 10.73 -15.71
CA ALA A 399 10.66 10.18 -16.61
C ALA A 399 9.24 10.72 -16.32
N PHE A 400 8.92 11.01 -15.05
CA PHE A 400 7.66 11.66 -14.67
C PHE A 400 7.63 13.12 -15.12
N MET A 401 8.70 13.88 -14.89
CA MET A 401 8.68 15.34 -14.99
C MET A 401 9.04 15.86 -16.39
N LEU A 402 10.12 15.37 -17.00
CA LEU A 402 10.67 15.98 -18.23
C LEU A 402 9.70 15.93 -19.42
N PRO A 403 9.02 14.81 -19.75
CA PRO A 403 8.11 14.77 -20.89
C PRO A 403 6.92 15.72 -20.73
N VAL A 404 6.43 15.87 -19.49
CA VAL A 404 5.30 16.74 -19.15
C VAL A 404 5.71 18.22 -19.19
N MET A 405 6.92 18.56 -18.76
CA MET A 405 7.42 19.94 -18.87
C MET A 405 7.75 20.36 -20.32
N GLN A 406 7.91 19.43 -21.27
CA GLN A 406 8.23 19.75 -22.67
C GLN A 406 6.99 19.99 -23.55
N GLY A 407 5.81 19.56 -23.12
CA GLY A 407 4.58 19.60 -23.92
C GLY A 407 3.63 20.74 -23.58
N TYR A 408 3.83 21.43 -22.45
CA TYR A 408 2.79 22.28 -21.84
C TYR A 408 2.39 23.53 -22.66
N ASP A 409 3.31 24.06 -23.46
CA ASP A 409 3.14 25.28 -24.25
C ASP A 409 2.64 25.02 -25.68
N LYS A 410 2.59 23.75 -26.11
CA LYS A 410 2.21 23.36 -27.47
C LYS A 410 0.69 23.40 -27.64
N ARG A 411 0.24 24.21 -28.60
CA ARG A 411 -1.16 24.21 -29.06
C ARG A 411 -1.35 23.09 -30.08
N SER A 412 -2.11 22.07 -29.69
CA SER A 412 -2.50 20.96 -30.57
C SER A 412 -4.00 21.05 -30.86
N HIS A 413 -4.50 20.37 -31.92
CA HIS A 413 -5.93 20.43 -32.28
C HIS A 413 -6.82 20.02 -31.09
N GLY A 414 -7.38 21.01 -30.39
CA GLY A 414 -8.25 20.84 -29.22
C GLY A 414 -7.60 20.88 -27.84
N VAL A 415 -6.28 21.09 -27.73
CA VAL A 415 -5.56 21.18 -26.44
C VAL A 415 -4.88 22.54 -26.33
N ASP A 416 -5.28 23.33 -25.32
CA ASP A 416 -4.70 24.63 -25.02
C ASP A 416 -4.61 24.84 -23.50
N LEU A 417 -3.56 24.25 -22.90
CA LEU A 417 -3.32 24.27 -21.45
C LEU A 417 -3.11 25.67 -20.89
N LEU A 418 -2.50 26.58 -21.66
CA LEU A 418 -2.19 27.94 -21.21
C LEU A 418 -3.42 28.87 -21.18
N ASN A 419 -4.51 28.52 -21.84
CA ASN A 419 -5.71 29.36 -21.86
C ASN A 419 -6.94 28.55 -21.47
N ARG A 420 -7.53 27.82 -22.43
CA ARG A 420 -8.82 27.14 -22.25
C ARG A 420 -8.78 26.08 -21.16
N ASP A 421 -7.70 25.32 -21.11
CA ASP A 421 -7.56 24.15 -20.24
C ASP A 421 -6.67 24.46 -19.02
N PHE A 422 -6.76 25.69 -18.48
CA PHE A 422 -5.93 26.17 -17.37
C PHE A 422 -6.06 25.32 -16.09
N VAL A 423 -7.18 24.63 -15.88
CA VAL A 423 -7.37 23.69 -14.76
C VAL A 423 -6.41 22.51 -14.88
N VAL A 424 -6.24 21.98 -16.09
CA VAL A 424 -5.28 20.90 -16.37
C VAL A 424 -3.86 21.40 -16.14
N LEU A 425 -3.53 22.62 -16.60
CA LEU A 425 -2.22 23.24 -16.35
C LEU A 425 -1.94 23.41 -14.85
N GLY A 426 -2.91 23.92 -14.08
CA GLY A 426 -2.78 24.11 -12.65
C GLY A 426 -2.54 22.79 -11.91
N LYS A 427 -3.26 21.72 -12.26
CA LYS A 427 -3.02 20.37 -11.71
C LYS A 427 -1.66 19.81 -12.13
N LEU A 428 -1.26 20.02 -13.38
CA LEU A 428 0.03 19.57 -13.90
C LEU A 428 1.19 20.21 -13.13
N ILE A 429 1.14 21.54 -12.91
CA ILE A 429 2.16 22.26 -12.12
C ILE A 429 2.15 21.77 -10.66
N TYR A 430 0.97 21.54 -10.08
CA TYR A 430 0.86 20.97 -8.74
C TYR A 430 1.51 19.60 -8.64
N MET A 431 1.25 18.70 -9.60
CA MET A 431 1.87 17.38 -9.69
C MET A 431 3.39 17.47 -9.79
N LEU A 432 3.93 18.40 -10.60
CA LEU A 432 5.38 18.64 -10.67
C LEU A 432 5.95 19.11 -9.32
N GLY A 433 5.22 19.95 -8.58
CA GLY A 433 5.56 20.33 -7.22
C GLY A 433 5.59 19.14 -6.26
N VAL A 434 4.61 18.24 -6.34
CA VAL A 434 4.58 16.99 -5.56
C VAL A 434 5.76 16.09 -5.92
N CYS A 435 6.07 15.91 -7.20
CA CYS A 435 7.24 15.16 -7.65
C CYS A 435 8.54 15.75 -7.08
N MET A 436 8.67 17.08 -7.08
CA MET A 436 9.82 17.76 -6.49
C MET A 436 9.94 17.45 -4.99
N LYS A 437 8.83 17.52 -4.25
CA LYS A 437 8.77 17.16 -2.83
C LYS A 437 9.13 15.69 -2.59
N CYS A 438 8.67 14.79 -3.45
CA CYS A 438 9.02 13.36 -3.41
C CYS A 438 10.51 13.11 -3.66
N MET A 439 11.27 14.07 -4.17
CA MET A 439 12.74 13.98 -4.32
C MET A 439 13.51 14.75 -3.25
N ALA A 440 12.86 15.24 -2.20
CA ALA A 440 13.55 16.04 -1.19
C ALA A 440 14.80 15.31 -0.65
N MET A 441 15.91 16.05 -0.53
CA MET A 441 17.20 15.57 -0.04
C MET A 441 17.93 14.55 -0.94
N HIS A 442 17.44 14.31 -2.16
CA HIS A 442 18.14 13.53 -3.18
C HIS A 442 18.83 14.42 -4.23
N PRO A 443 19.99 14.02 -4.78
CA PRO A 443 20.72 14.81 -5.77
C PRO A 443 19.94 15.02 -7.08
N GLU A 444 19.01 14.13 -7.41
CA GLU A 444 18.13 14.23 -8.57
C GLU A 444 17.25 15.49 -8.52
N ALA A 445 16.88 15.97 -7.31
CA ALA A 445 16.16 17.23 -7.13
C ALA A 445 16.96 18.43 -7.69
N SER A 446 18.27 18.46 -7.45
CA SER A 446 19.15 19.50 -7.96
C SER A 446 19.25 19.50 -9.49
N ALA A 447 19.15 18.32 -10.12
CA ALA A 447 19.20 18.20 -11.57
C ALA A 447 17.89 18.65 -12.25
N LEU A 448 16.73 18.41 -11.63
CA LEU A 448 15.43 18.71 -12.21
C LEU A 448 14.88 20.10 -11.84
N ALA A 449 15.35 20.71 -10.74
CA ALA A 449 14.89 22.03 -10.31
C ALA A 449 15.05 23.13 -11.37
N PRO A 450 16.18 23.25 -12.10
CA PRO A 450 16.34 24.31 -13.11
C PRO A 450 15.28 24.24 -14.21
N ALA A 451 14.98 23.04 -14.71
CA ALA A 451 13.98 22.85 -15.76
C ALA A 451 12.56 23.19 -15.27
N LEU A 452 12.22 22.85 -14.02
CA LEU A 452 10.95 23.25 -13.43
C LEU A 452 10.89 24.77 -13.20
N LEU A 453 11.98 25.38 -12.72
CA LEU A 453 12.12 26.83 -12.54
C LEU A 453 11.88 27.59 -13.86
N ASP A 454 12.46 27.11 -14.95
CA ASP A 454 12.29 27.71 -16.27
C ASP A 454 10.84 27.70 -16.74
N MET A 455 10.15 26.57 -16.57
CA MET A 455 8.74 26.43 -16.90
C MET A 455 7.88 27.40 -16.08
N ILE A 456 8.03 27.40 -14.74
CA ILE A 456 7.19 28.23 -13.87
C ILE A 456 7.50 29.73 -13.98
N ARG A 457 8.74 30.08 -14.36
CA ARG A 457 9.18 31.45 -14.62
C ARG A 457 8.60 32.04 -15.89
N SER A 458 8.14 31.21 -16.83
CA SER A 458 7.48 31.69 -18.03
C SER A 458 6.35 32.65 -17.67
N ARG A 459 6.25 33.76 -18.41
CA ARG A 459 5.28 34.82 -18.13
C ARG A 459 3.85 34.31 -18.22
N ASP A 460 3.59 33.44 -19.19
CA ASP A 460 2.26 32.87 -19.43
C ASP A 460 1.80 31.96 -18.27
N VAL A 461 2.74 31.51 -17.43
CA VAL A 461 2.48 30.66 -16.26
C VAL A 461 2.47 31.49 -14.97
N SER A 462 3.51 32.29 -14.73
CA SER A 462 3.67 33.08 -13.51
C SER A 462 2.70 34.27 -13.38
N GLN A 463 2.34 34.90 -14.50
CA GLN A 463 1.38 36.02 -14.56
C GLN A 463 0.03 35.59 -15.14
N HIS A 464 -0.32 34.30 -14.99
CA HIS A 464 -1.56 33.77 -15.54
C HIS A 464 -2.79 34.47 -14.96
N ALA A 465 -3.81 34.70 -15.80
CA ALA A 465 -5.02 35.43 -15.42
C ALA A 465 -5.77 34.73 -14.27
N GLU A 466 -5.88 33.41 -14.34
CA GLU A 466 -6.54 32.59 -13.32
C GLU A 466 -5.68 32.39 -12.07
N ALA A 467 -6.25 32.69 -10.91
CA ALA A 467 -5.58 32.54 -9.61
C ALA A 467 -5.20 31.09 -9.33
N TYR A 468 -6.00 30.12 -9.80
CA TYR A 468 -5.71 28.70 -9.61
C TYR A 468 -4.32 28.29 -10.12
N VAL A 469 -3.93 28.77 -11.30
CA VAL A 469 -2.60 28.50 -11.88
C VAL A 469 -1.51 29.17 -11.04
N ARG A 470 -1.70 30.44 -10.66
CA ARG A 470 -0.74 31.18 -9.82
C ARG A 470 -0.50 30.50 -8.47
N ARG A 471 -1.56 29.99 -7.82
CA ARG A 471 -1.46 29.18 -6.58
C ARG A 471 -0.64 27.92 -6.80
N SER A 472 -0.90 27.17 -7.88
CA SER A 472 -0.10 25.98 -8.21
C SER A 472 1.37 26.31 -8.45
N VAL A 473 1.67 27.45 -9.07
CA VAL A 473 3.04 27.91 -9.27
C VAL A 473 3.73 28.24 -7.95
N LEU A 474 3.06 28.94 -7.03
CA LEU A 474 3.58 29.23 -5.69
C LEU A 474 3.83 27.95 -4.89
N PHE A 475 2.94 26.95 -5.03
CA PHE A 475 3.13 25.63 -4.44
C PHE A 475 4.39 24.95 -5.00
N ALA A 476 4.54 24.89 -6.33
CA ALA A 476 5.72 24.30 -6.96
C ALA A 476 7.01 25.03 -6.55
N ALA A 477 7.00 26.36 -6.51
CA ALA A 477 8.12 27.17 -6.02
C ALA A 477 8.47 26.83 -4.55
N SER A 478 7.48 26.68 -3.68
CA SER A 478 7.68 26.23 -2.30
C SER A 478 8.30 24.85 -2.23
N CYS A 479 7.86 23.91 -3.09
CA CYS A 479 8.41 22.57 -3.15
C CYS A 479 9.89 22.58 -3.59
N ILE A 480 10.27 23.42 -4.56
CA ILE A 480 11.68 23.60 -4.96
C ILE A 480 12.50 24.10 -3.76
N LEU A 481 11.98 25.10 -3.03
CA LEU A 481 12.66 25.67 -1.87
C LEU A 481 12.85 24.65 -0.73
N ILE A 482 11.94 23.70 -0.56
CA ILE A 482 12.05 22.69 0.50
C ILE A 482 12.96 21.53 0.07
N SER A 483 12.99 21.20 -1.21
CA SER A 483 13.57 19.94 -1.70
C SER A 483 15.05 20.06 -2.07
N LEU A 484 15.52 21.26 -2.40
CA LEU A 484 16.93 21.52 -2.69
C LEU A 484 17.79 21.45 -1.42
N HIS A 485 18.91 20.74 -1.51
CA HIS A 485 19.85 20.66 -0.39
C HIS A 485 20.67 21.96 -0.25
N PRO A 486 20.78 22.58 0.94
CA PRO A 486 21.51 23.83 1.14
C PRO A 486 22.98 23.78 0.69
N SER A 487 23.65 22.62 0.84
CA SER A 487 25.04 22.47 0.37
C SER A 487 25.17 22.48 -1.15
N TYR A 488 24.14 22.06 -1.89
CA TYR A 488 24.12 22.17 -3.36
C TYR A 488 24.02 23.65 -3.78
N VAL A 489 23.18 24.43 -3.11
CA VAL A 489 23.06 25.86 -3.36
C VAL A 489 24.39 26.57 -3.03
N ALA A 490 25.00 26.25 -1.88
CA ALA A 490 26.28 26.81 -1.48
C ALA A 490 27.42 26.47 -2.46
N SER A 491 27.50 25.22 -2.91
CA SER A 491 28.50 24.82 -3.92
C SER A 491 28.28 25.49 -5.27
N SER A 492 27.03 25.58 -5.73
CA SER A 492 26.68 26.29 -6.97
C SER A 492 27.09 27.77 -6.93
N LEU A 493 26.96 28.43 -5.77
CA LEU A 493 27.42 29.81 -5.56
C LEU A 493 28.95 29.93 -5.60
N ILE A 494 29.68 28.97 -5.02
CA ILE A 494 31.16 28.94 -5.05
C ILE A 494 31.68 28.68 -6.47
N GLU A 495 31.04 27.75 -7.19
CA GLU A 495 31.40 27.37 -8.55
C GLU A 495 31.02 28.45 -9.59
N GLY A 496 30.22 29.44 -9.18
CA GLY A 496 29.77 30.52 -10.05
C GLY A 496 28.65 30.12 -11.02
N ASN A 497 27.95 29.03 -10.75
CA ASN A 497 26.77 28.65 -11.51
C ASN A 497 25.59 29.57 -11.14
N GLN A 498 25.23 30.46 -12.08
CA GLN A 498 24.20 31.47 -11.85
C GLN A 498 22.78 30.97 -12.11
N ASP A 499 22.59 29.80 -12.74
CA ASP A 499 21.26 29.38 -13.19
C ASP A 499 20.32 29.12 -12.00
N ILE A 500 20.81 28.40 -10.98
CA ILE A 500 20.01 28.13 -9.79
C ILE A 500 19.83 29.37 -8.91
N SER A 501 20.86 30.20 -8.76
CA SER A 501 20.79 31.40 -7.93
C SER A 501 19.88 32.47 -8.53
N THR A 502 19.90 32.63 -9.86
CA THR A 502 18.96 33.51 -10.58
C THR A 502 17.52 33.00 -10.49
N GLY A 503 17.32 31.68 -10.55
CA GLY A 503 16.00 31.07 -10.36
C GLY A 503 15.43 31.27 -8.94
N LEU A 504 16.26 31.08 -7.91
CA LEU A 504 15.86 31.31 -6.52
C LEU A 504 15.56 32.80 -6.24
N GLU A 505 16.40 33.69 -6.77
CA GLU A 505 16.18 35.14 -6.66
C GLU A 505 14.91 35.57 -7.43
N TRP A 506 14.61 34.93 -8.56
CA TRP A 506 13.34 35.12 -9.25
C TRP A 506 12.16 34.69 -8.37
N ILE A 507 12.20 33.53 -7.69
CA ILE A 507 11.14 33.12 -6.75
C ILE A 507 10.94 34.21 -5.68
N ARG A 508 12.03 34.73 -5.11
CA ARG A 508 11.97 35.78 -4.08
C ARG A 508 11.29 37.06 -4.60
N THR A 509 11.72 37.55 -5.76
CA THR A 509 11.22 38.81 -6.33
C THR A 509 9.78 38.67 -6.81
N TRP A 510 9.43 37.55 -7.46
CA TRP A 510 8.08 37.27 -7.90
C TRP A 510 7.11 37.07 -6.73
N ALA A 511 7.50 36.31 -5.68
CA ALA A 511 6.67 36.14 -4.49
C ALA A 511 6.43 37.46 -3.74
N LEU A 512 7.39 38.38 -3.70
CA LEU A 512 7.16 39.74 -3.16
C LEU A 512 6.10 40.48 -3.96
N GLN A 513 6.19 40.48 -5.29
CA GLN A 513 5.19 41.14 -6.15
C GLN A 513 3.79 40.55 -5.96
N VAL A 514 3.68 39.23 -5.89
CA VAL A 514 2.41 38.55 -5.65
C VAL A 514 1.86 38.87 -4.26
N ALA A 515 2.69 38.88 -3.22
CA ALA A 515 2.25 39.22 -1.87
C ALA A 515 1.73 40.66 -1.74
N GLU A 516 2.25 41.60 -2.53
CA GLU A 516 1.86 43.01 -2.49
C GLU A 516 0.68 43.36 -3.41
N ALA A 517 0.58 42.72 -4.58
CA ALA A 517 -0.29 43.19 -5.66
C ALA A 517 -1.30 42.15 -6.19
N ASP A 518 -1.26 40.90 -5.74
CA ASP A 518 -2.20 39.88 -6.23
C ASP A 518 -3.61 40.09 -5.65
N PRO A 519 -4.66 40.04 -6.49
CA PRO A 519 -6.04 40.19 -6.01
C PRO A 519 -6.52 39.02 -5.14
N ASP A 520 -5.85 37.87 -5.21
CA ASP A 520 -6.26 36.67 -4.52
C ASP A 520 -5.58 36.51 -3.14
N THR A 521 -6.38 36.30 -2.10
CA THR A 521 -5.89 36.19 -0.72
C THR A 521 -5.09 34.91 -0.47
N GLU A 522 -5.42 33.82 -1.17
CA GLU A 522 -4.65 32.58 -1.05
C GLU A 522 -3.29 32.72 -1.75
N CYS A 523 -3.23 33.33 -2.94
CA CYS A 523 -1.96 33.67 -3.59
C CYS A 523 -1.05 34.51 -2.70
N THR A 524 -1.57 35.58 -2.09
CA THR A 524 -0.77 36.44 -1.19
C THR A 524 -0.25 35.66 0.03
N SER A 525 -1.07 34.82 0.65
CA SER A 525 -0.68 33.94 1.77
C SER A 525 0.41 32.92 1.38
N MET A 526 0.23 32.24 0.24
CA MET A 526 1.20 31.27 -0.28
C MET A 526 2.52 31.95 -0.68
N ALA A 527 2.46 33.18 -1.21
CA ALA A 527 3.63 33.98 -1.54
C ALA A 527 4.44 34.38 -0.29
N MET A 528 3.76 34.78 0.79
CA MET A 528 4.42 35.01 2.08
C MET A 528 5.10 33.75 2.62
N THR A 529 4.49 32.58 2.41
CA THR A 529 5.10 31.29 2.75
C THR A 529 6.36 31.01 1.92
N CYS A 530 6.33 31.28 0.61
CA CYS A 530 7.51 31.17 -0.26
C CYS A 530 8.66 32.05 0.23
N LEU A 531 8.37 33.30 0.62
CA LEU A 531 9.38 34.23 1.13
C LEU A 531 10.03 33.74 2.43
N ARG A 532 9.23 33.18 3.33
CA ARG A 532 9.74 32.54 4.57
C ARG A 532 10.62 31.33 4.26
N LEU A 533 10.21 30.49 3.32
CA LEU A 533 11.01 29.32 2.92
C LEU A 533 12.32 29.74 2.25
N HIS A 534 12.28 30.80 1.43
CA HIS A 534 13.48 31.35 0.80
C HIS A 534 14.45 31.92 1.84
N SER A 535 13.98 32.66 2.85
CA SER A 535 14.86 33.17 3.91
C SER A 535 15.48 32.06 4.76
N GLU A 536 14.72 31.00 5.07
CA GLU A 536 15.24 29.82 5.75
C GLU A 536 16.30 29.10 4.91
N MET A 537 16.06 28.87 3.61
CA MET A 537 17.06 28.29 2.71
C MET A 537 18.33 29.15 2.66
N ALA A 538 18.19 30.48 2.56
CA ALA A 538 19.33 31.39 2.52
C ALA A 538 20.18 31.30 3.79
N LEU A 539 19.55 31.22 4.98
CA LEU A 539 20.23 31.04 6.26
C LEU A 539 20.94 29.68 6.36
N GLN A 540 20.30 28.61 5.89
CA GLN A 540 20.93 27.28 5.88
C GLN A 540 22.12 27.23 4.90
N THR A 541 21.98 27.91 3.76
CA THR A 541 23.04 28.02 2.75
C THR A 541 24.22 28.83 3.26
N SER A 542 23.99 29.94 4.00
CA SER A 542 25.08 30.73 4.58
C SER A 542 25.87 29.93 5.62
N ARG A 543 25.19 29.17 6.48
CA ARG A 543 25.83 28.25 7.44
C ARG A 543 26.66 27.18 6.73
N ALA A 544 26.14 26.62 5.64
CA ALA A 544 26.87 25.64 4.84
C ALA A 544 28.12 26.26 4.19
N LEU A 545 28.05 27.51 3.71
CA LEU A 545 29.17 28.25 3.13
C LEU A 545 30.26 28.54 4.17
N GLU A 546 29.88 29.04 5.36
CA GLU A 546 30.80 29.27 6.48
C GLU A 546 31.51 27.97 6.90
N SER A 547 30.78 26.86 6.97
CA SER A 547 31.38 25.55 7.29
C SER A 547 32.40 25.09 6.22
N ALA A 548 32.14 25.39 4.94
CA ALA A 548 33.05 25.08 3.85
C ALA A 548 34.34 25.92 3.93
N ASP A 549 34.24 27.20 4.28
CA ASP A 549 35.40 28.09 4.43
C ASP A 549 36.25 27.76 5.67
N HIS A 550 35.62 27.33 6.76
CA HIS A 550 36.33 26.76 7.91
C HIS A 550 37.07 25.44 7.58
N SER A 551 36.50 24.60 6.71
CA SER A 551 37.17 23.38 6.24
C SER A 551 38.38 23.66 5.34
N LYS A 552 38.32 24.73 4.53
CA LYS A 552 39.44 25.20 3.68
C LYS A 552 40.57 25.79 4.52
N THR A 553 40.25 26.52 5.59
CA THR A 553 41.25 27.09 6.52
C THR A 553 41.85 26.03 7.47
N GLY A 554 41.12 24.96 7.79
CA GLY A 554 41.63 23.81 8.55
C GLY A 554 42.48 22.81 7.76
N ARG A 555 42.50 22.91 6.42
CA ARG A 555 43.35 22.10 5.52
C ARG A 555 44.63 22.82 5.06
N ALA A 556 44.93 23.99 5.62
CA ALA A 556 46.27 24.55 5.51
C ALA A 556 47.23 23.63 6.31
N LEU A 557 47.92 22.72 5.61
CA LEU A 557 49.15 22.13 6.12
C LEU A 557 50.03 23.27 6.66
N PRO A 558 50.62 23.17 7.85
CA PRO A 558 51.61 24.15 8.26
C PRO A 558 52.78 23.99 7.29
N THR A 559 52.93 24.94 6.37
CA THR A 559 54.19 25.14 5.67
C THR A 559 55.20 25.57 6.73
N LYS A 560 55.82 24.59 7.39
CA LYS A 560 57.13 24.78 8.01
C LYS A 560 58.05 25.25 6.89
N LEU A 561 58.24 26.56 6.82
CA LEU A 561 59.44 27.12 6.24
C LEU A 561 60.58 26.77 7.20
N ASP A 562 61.08 25.54 7.08
CA ASP A 562 62.40 25.22 7.61
C ASP A 562 63.39 26.07 6.81
N SER A 563 64.07 26.95 7.53
CA SER A 563 65.16 27.78 7.06
C SER A 563 66.22 26.92 6.38
N ILE A 564 66.25 26.95 5.04
CA ILE A 564 67.42 26.50 4.27
C ILE A 564 68.52 27.53 4.47
N ILE A 565 69.46 27.19 5.35
CA ILE A 565 70.73 27.88 5.52
C ILE A 565 71.59 27.57 4.29
N ILE A 566 71.91 28.58 3.48
CA ILE A 566 72.91 28.49 2.42
C ILE A 566 74.28 28.74 3.07
N PRO A 567 75.24 27.79 3.03
CA PRO A 567 76.57 28.06 3.53
C PRO A 567 77.35 28.87 2.47
N PHE A 568 77.72 30.10 2.82
CA PHE A 568 78.84 30.77 2.16
C PHE A 568 80.14 30.11 2.61
N GLY A 569 80.86 29.51 1.67
CA GLY A 569 82.25 29.08 1.82
C GLY A 569 83.07 29.72 0.71
N ASN A 570 84.05 30.53 1.11
CA ASN A 570 85.07 31.15 0.27
C ASN A 570 85.77 30.14 -0.67
N MET A 571 85.78 30.41 -1.96
CA MET A 571 86.97 30.67 -2.79
C MET A 571 86.57 31.17 -4.18
#